data_AF-A0A2H9MYT4-F1
#
_entry.id   AF-A0A2H9MYT4-F1
#
_cell.length_a   1.000
_cell.length_b   1.000
_cell.length_c   1.000
_cell.angle_alpha   90.00
_cell.angle_beta   90.00
_cell.angle_gamma   90.00
#
_symmetry.space_group_name_H-M   'P 1'
#
loop_
_entity.id
_entity.type
_entity.pdbx_description
1 polymer ?
#
loop_
_entity_poly.entity_id
_entity_poly.type
_entity_poly.pdbx_seq_one_letter_code
_entity_poly.pdbx_strand_id
1 'polypeptide(L)'
;MRSKEDIIMILLVIISMLLLFLIFSVQQKYKGYVTLVQNMKITTTSTMTTIQTTTSITTTTTTIPQETTTTTTSTAHDHEEKSRTENLTVHFIDVGQGDSILIEQNDKFILIDCGRSSTKVVNYLRNQGVFELEYLLATHPDADHIGGCDDVLENFDVLHVWDNGQTHDTQAYQDYIILAKNRDYSVVYRGNKTDYFNMEILSPPQGLISSDMNENSIVTKLSFGNIDFLFTGDCKSECEQDILNIDISIDSEILKIAHHGSKYSTTDDFLEAVNPDVAVISVGANNPYGHPTQIVLDKLSSRNIKTHRTDIEGNVIITTDGETYFIDIESSTIILTTTMTTSTALSMTTKSTTASTTTILSSENVVIYDVLYDPLGQEPDNERITLRNNEKQTVDVGGWMLTDGEGNYIIPEGTIIIPYQIWNVYGYQYNPTGYTRGLYLANSGDCVYLYDINNRLVDSECW
;
A
#
# COMPACT_ATOMS: atom_id res chain seq x y z
N MET A 1 -0.27 -60.72 -38.21
CA MET A 1 -0.55 -59.28 -37.98
C MET A 1 -1.64 -59.22 -36.91
N ARG A 2 -1.37 -58.65 -35.74
CA ARG A 2 -2.42 -58.39 -34.74
C ARG A 2 -3.38 -57.35 -35.32
N SER A 3 -4.68 -57.49 -35.05
CA SER A 3 -5.69 -56.56 -35.56
C SER A 3 -5.48 -55.17 -34.95
N LYS A 4 -5.96 -54.11 -35.60
CA LYS A 4 -5.91 -52.75 -35.02
C LYS A 4 -6.62 -52.68 -33.66
N GLU A 5 -7.64 -53.51 -33.46
CA GLU A 5 -8.40 -53.61 -32.22
C GLU A 5 -7.55 -54.20 -31.08
N ASP A 6 -6.70 -55.20 -31.37
CA ASP A 6 -5.76 -55.77 -30.39
C ASP A 6 -4.74 -54.73 -29.90
N ILE A 7 -4.30 -53.84 -30.79
CA ILE A 7 -3.33 -52.79 -30.45
C ILE A 7 -3.97 -51.73 -29.55
N ILE A 8 -5.22 -51.35 -29.83
CA ILE A 8 -5.96 -50.37 -29.02
C ILE A 8 -6.25 -50.93 -27.62
N MET A 9 -6.67 -52.20 -27.52
CA MET A 9 -6.87 -52.89 -26.24
C MET A 9 -5.58 -52.91 -25.40
N ILE A 10 -4.44 -53.24 -26.00
CA ILE A 10 -3.15 -53.25 -25.30
C ILE A 10 -2.78 -51.84 -24.82
N LEU A 11 -3.02 -50.81 -25.63
CA LEU A 11 -2.73 -49.43 -25.26
C LEU A 11 -3.60 -48.96 -24.08
N LEU A 12 -4.89 -49.30 -24.07
CA LEU A 12 -5.80 -48.96 -22.97
C LEU A 12 -5.41 -49.65 -21.65
N VAL A 13 -4.97 -50.90 -21.70
CA VAL A 13 -4.45 -51.61 -20.52
C VAL A 13 -3.18 -50.93 -19.99
N ILE A 14 -2.26 -50.53 -20.87
CA ILE A 14 -1.03 -49.84 -20.47
C ILE A 14 -1.35 -48.47 -19.82
N ILE A 15 -2.26 -47.69 -20.40
CA ILE A 15 -2.69 -46.40 -19.84
C ILE A 15 -3.33 -46.58 -18.46
N SER A 16 -4.19 -47.59 -18.31
CA SER A 16 -4.82 -47.91 -17.02
C SER A 16 -3.80 -48.29 -15.96
N MET A 17 -2.79 -49.10 -16.30
CA MET A 17 -1.72 -49.47 -15.38
C MET A 17 -0.83 -48.27 -15.00
N LEU A 18 -0.54 -47.36 -15.93
CA LEU A 18 0.19 -46.13 -15.65
C LEU A 18 -0.58 -45.20 -14.71
N LEU A 19 -1.90 -45.08 -14.91
CA LEU A 19 -2.76 -44.27 -14.04
C LEU A 19 -2.81 -44.84 -12.61
N LEU A 20 -2.95 -46.16 -12.47
CA LEU A 20 -2.89 -46.85 -11.18
C LEU A 20 -1.53 -46.67 -10.49
N PHE A 21 -0.43 -46.71 -11.24
CA PHE A 21 0.91 -46.46 -10.70
C PHE A 21 1.07 -45.01 -10.23
N LEU A 22 0.53 -44.04 -10.97
CA LEU A 22 0.55 -42.62 -10.59
C LEU A 22 -0.25 -42.39 -9.30
N ILE A 23 -1.46 -42.95 -9.19
CA ILE A 23 -2.29 -42.87 -7.98
C ILE A 23 -1.57 -43.47 -6.79
N PHE A 24 -0.95 -44.65 -6.96
CA PHE A 24 -0.17 -45.29 -5.89
C PHE A 24 1.05 -44.44 -5.47
N SER A 25 1.77 -43.84 -6.42
CA SER A 25 2.91 -42.96 -6.15
C SER A 25 2.50 -41.71 -5.36
N VAL A 26 1.37 -41.07 -5.75
CA VAL A 26 0.80 -39.92 -5.03
C VAL A 26 0.39 -40.30 -3.61
N GLN A 27 -0.27 -41.45 -3.42
CA GLN A 27 -0.65 -41.92 -2.08
C GLN A 27 0.56 -42.21 -1.17
N GLN A 28 1.65 -42.74 -1.71
CA GLN A 28 2.87 -42.96 -0.92
C GLN A 28 3.56 -41.65 -0.55
N LYS A 29 3.59 -40.66 -1.46
CA LYS A 29 4.10 -39.32 -1.17
C LYS A 29 3.27 -38.64 -0.07
N TYR A 30 1.94 -38.76 -0.13
CA TYR A 30 1.02 -38.21 0.88
C TYR A 30 1.20 -38.86 2.26
N LYS A 31 1.40 -40.18 2.35
CA LYS A 31 1.74 -40.86 3.62
C LYS A 31 3.06 -40.37 4.23
N GLY A 32 4.05 -40.06 3.40
CA GLY A 32 5.31 -39.44 3.83
C GLY A 32 5.09 -38.07 4.48
N TYR A 33 4.26 -37.22 3.87
CA TYR A 33 3.91 -35.90 4.42
C TYR A 33 3.17 -35.98 5.75
N VAL A 34 2.17 -36.86 5.89
CA VAL A 34 1.43 -37.02 7.15
C VAL A 34 2.34 -37.47 8.29
N THR A 35 3.33 -38.33 8.00
CA THR A 35 4.31 -38.79 8.99
C THR A 35 5.28 -37.67 9.41
N LEU A 36 5.66 -36.79 8.48
CA LEU A 36 6.52 -35.64 8.75
C LEU A 36 5.82 -34.61 9.67
N VAL A 37 4.54 -34.32 9.38
CA VAL A 37 3.73 -33.35 10.15
C VAL A 37 3.40 -33.87 11.56
N GLN A 38 3.16 -35.18 11.72
CA GLN A 38 3.00 -35.78 13.06
C GLN A 38 4.29 -35.71 13.89
N ASN A 39 5.47 -35.87 13.28
CA ASN A 39 6.74 -35.78 14.00
C ASN A 39 7.12 -34.33 14.36
N MET A 40 6.71 -33.33 13.56
CA MET A 40 6.85 -31.92 13.92
C MET A 40 5.96 -31.52 15.11
N LYS A 41 4.74 -32.05 15.24
CA LYS A 41 3.85 -31.77 16.37
C LYS A 41 4.31 -32.35 17.72
N ILE A 42 5.20 -33.35 17.72
CA ILE A 42 5.67 -34.00 18.95
C ILE A 42 6.83 -33.24 19.62
N THR A 43 7.45 -32.26 18.95
CA THR A 43 8.67 -31.59 19.44
C THR A 43 8.41 -30.28 20.22
N THR A 44 7.16 -29.79 20.31
CA THR A 44 6.82 -28.49 20.93
C THR A 44 6.04 -28.59 22.24
N THR A 45 6.33 -29.55 23.12
CA THR A 45 5.75 -29.56 24.49
C THR A 45 6.79 -29.83 25.57
N SER A 46 7.35 -28.76 26.13
CA SER A 46 8.09 -28.65 27.41
C SER A 46 8.73 -27.25 27.41
N THR A 47 8.55 -26.29 28.32
CA THR A 47 8.15 -26.24 29.73
C THR A 47 7.81 -24.77 30.05
N MET A 48 6.70 -24.50 30.76
CA MET A 48 6.46 -23.20 31.42
C MET A 48 6.22 -23.48 32.90
N THR A 49 7.19 -23.09 33.73
CA THR A 49 7.15 -23.20 35.19
C THR A 49 6.46 -21.94 35.74
N THR A 50 5.26 -22.11 36.30
CA THR A 50 4.52 -21.04 37.00
C THR A 50 5.11 -20.79 38.38
N ILE A 51 5.57 -19.57 38.65
CA ILE A 51 5.86 -19.09 40.01
C ILE A 51 4.61 -18.32 40.49
N GLN A 52 3.86 -18.91 41.43
CA GLN A 52 2.83 -18.22 42.20
C GLN A 52 3.49 -17.52 43.40
N THR A 53 3.34 -16.19 43.47
CA THR A 53 3.64 -15.42 44.68
C THR A 53 2.33 -14.98 45.30
N THR A 54 1.91 -15.65 46.38
CA THR A 54 0.84 -15.22 47.27
C THR A 54 1.35 -14.11 48.20
N THR A 55 0.76 -12.92 48.13
CA THR A 55 0.95 -11.88 49.15
C THR A 55 -0.38 -11.56 49.82
N SER A 56 -0.51 -12.02 51.06
CA SER A 56 -1.64 -11.76 51.96
C SER A 56 -1.54 -10.35 52.53
N ILE A 57 -2.53 -9.50 52.28
CA ILE A 57 -2.63 -8.17 52.89
C ILE A 57 -3.37 -8.29 54.22
N THR A 58 -2.69 -8.01 55.32
CA THR A 58 -3.29 -7.86 56.66
C THR A 58 -3.54 -6.38 56.91
N THR A 59 -4.81 -6.00 57.04
CA THR A 59 -5.22 -4.65 57.41
C THR A 59 -5.02 -4.44 58.91
N THR A 60 -4.22 -3.45 59.30
CA THR A 60 -4.23 -2.93 60.67
C THR A 60 -4.43 -1.42 60.62
N THR A 61 -5.57 -0.98 61.15
CA THR A 61 -5.96 0.42 61.32
C THR A 61 -5.26 0.98 62.56
N THR A 62 -4.61 2.13 62.45
CA THR A 62 -4.28 2.97 63.62
C THR A 62 -4.35 4.45 63.23
N THR A 63 -5.11 5.21 64.01
CA THR A 63 -5.47 6.62 63.83
C THR A 63 -4.50 7.59 64.57
N ILE A 64 -4.04 8.63 63.84
CA ILE A 64 -3.94 10.09 64.18
C ILE A 64 -2.99 10.52 65.35
N PRO A 65 -2.19 11.63 65.29
CA PRO A 65 -2.58 12.96 64.79
C PRO A 65 -1.64 13.80 63.90
N GLN A 66 -2.35 14.60 63.11
CA GLN A 66 -2.09 15.92 62.51
C GLN A 66 -0.96 16.77 63.11
N GLU A 67 -0.03 17.17 62.23
CA GLU A 67 0.83 18.35 62.42
C GLU A 67 0.76 19.23 61.17
N THR A 68 0.54 20.52 61.39
CA THR A 68 0.34 21.55 60.39
C THR A 68 1.69 22.13 59.98
N THR A 69 2.07 22.06 58.70
CA THR A 69 3.04 23.00 58.13
C THR A 69 2.73 23.31 56.67
N THR A 70 2.63 24.61 56.42
CA THR A 70 2.41 25.34 55.18
C THR A 70 3.52 25.08 54.14
N THR A 71 3.16 24.73 52.90
CA THR A 71 4.08 24.87 51.75
C THR A 71 3.30 25.19 50.46
N THR A 72 3.40 26.47 50.09
CA THR A 72 3.69 27.03 48.76
C THR A 72 3.14 26.33 47.50
N THR A 73 2.28 27.08 46.81
CA THR A 73 1.92 26.98 45.40
C THR A 73 3.15 26.80 44.50
N SER A 74 3.22 25.68 43.79
CA SER A 74 4.05 25.52 42.60
C SER A 74 3.14 24.97 41.51
N THR A 75 2.92 25.81 40.50
CA THR A 75 2.25 25.51 39.25
C THR A 75 2.98 24.36 38.56
N ALA A 76 2.39 23.17 38.58
CA ALA A 76 2.73 22.13 37.62
C ALA A 76 2.22 22.61 36.25
N HIS A 77 3.15 22.84 35.35
CA HIS A 77 2.89 22.90 33.93
C HIS A 77 2.22 21.57 33.56
N ASP A 78 0.95 21.62 33.17
CA ASP A 78 0.35 20.58 32.35
C ASP A 78 1.24 20.45 31.10
N HIS A 79 2.02 19.37 31.05
CA HIS A 79 2.45 18.82 29.78
C HIS A 79 1.17 18.26 29.14
N GLU A 80 0.47 19.15 28.43
CA GLU A 80 -0.50 18.77 27.43
C GLU A 80 0.28 17.94 26.41
N GLU A 81 0.18 16.62 26.56
CA GLU A 81 0.65 15.65 25.59
C GLU A 81 -0.13 15.93 24.31
N LYS A 82 0.51 16.72 23.45
CA LYS A 82 -0.04 17.12 22.16
C LYS A 82 -0.32 15.84 21.39
N SER A 83 -1.60 15.44 21.35
CA SER A 83 -2.10 14.30 20.58
C SER A 83 -1.37 14.24 19.25
N ARG A 84 -0.68 13.11 18.98
CA ARG A 84 -0.25 12.81 17.62
C ARG A 84 -1.50 12.94 16.76
N THR A 85 -1.47 13.81 15.75
CA THR A 85 -2.45 13.73 14.67
C THR A 85 -2.08 12.46 13.92
N GLU A 86 -2.84 11.40 14.17
CA GLU A 86 -2.74 10.15 13.43
C GLU A 86 -3.13 10.45 11.98
N ASN A 87 -2.30 10.05 11.02
CA ASN A 87 -2.61 10.24 9.61
C ASN A 87 -3.12 8.91 9.03
N LEU A 88 -3.99 8.99 8.03
CA LEU A 88 -4.33 7.88 7.16
C LEU A 88 -3.55 8.05 5.84
N THR A 89 -2.87 6.99 5.39
CA THR A 89 -2.20 6.97 4.08
C THR A 89 -2.80 5.88 3.19
N VAL A 90 -3.12 6.22 1.95
CA VAL A 90 -3.68 5.31 0.94
C VAL A 90 -2.77 5.30 -0.27
N HIS A 91 -2.23 4.14 -0.60
CA HIS A 91 -1.30 3.92 -1.71
C HIS A 91 -2.03 3.19 -2.83
N PHE A 92 -2.26 3.86 -3.95
CA PHE A 92 -2.68 3.22 -5.19
C PHE A 92 -1.42 2.73 -5.90
N ILE A 93 -1.16 1.43 -5.78
CA ILE A 93 0.07 0.81 -6.26
C ILE A 93 -0.05 0.63 -7.77
N ASP A 94 0.93 1.12 -8.52
CA ASP A 94 1.02 0.81 -9.95
C ASP A 94 1.34 -0.68 -10.09
N VAL A 95 0.36 -1.52 -10.39
CA VAL A 95 0.56 -2.96 -10.66
C VAL A 95 0.47 -3.26 -12.15
N GLY A 96 0.59 -2.23 -13.00
CA GLY A 96 0.20 -2.30 -14.39
C GLY A 96 -1.32 -2.36 -14.52
N GLN A 97 -1.82 -3.29 -15.33
CA GLN A 97 -3.27 -3.50 -15.42
C GLN A 97 -3.75 -4.27 -14.20
N GLY A 98 -4.62 -3.63 -13.41
CA GLY A 98 -5.20 -4.19 -12.19
C GLY A 98 -5.31 -3.17 -11.06
N ASP A 99 -5.80 -3.65 -9.92
CA ASP A 99 -5.89 -2.88 -8.69
C ASP A 99 -5.01 -3.53 -7.59
N SER A 100 -4.30 -2.69 -6.85
CA SER A 100 -3.77 -3.03 -5.54
C SER A 100 -3.61 -1.75 -4.73
N ILE A 101 -4.25 -1.71 -3.56
CA ILE A 101 -4.39 -0.49 -2.76
C ILE A 101 -4.03 -0.82 -1.31
N LEU A 102 -2.92 -0.26 -0.83
CA LEU A 102 -2.52 -0.38 0.58
C LEU A 102 -3.09 0.81 1.35
N ILE A 103 -3.73 0.52 2.48
CA ILE A 103 -4.23 1.53 3.41
C ILE A 103 -3.49 1.34 4.72
N GLU A 104 -2.89 2.41 5.21
CA GLU A 104 -2.09 2.44 6.43
C GLU A 104 -2.66 3.44 7.43
N GLN A 105 -2.81 3.00 8.68
CA GLN A 105 -3.11 3.87 9.81
C GLN A 105 -2.50 3.25 11.07
N ASN A 106 -1.66 4.00 11.80
CA ASN A 106 -1.08 3.57 13.08
C ASN A 106 -0.41 2.19 13.02
N ASP A 107 0.45 1.96 12.04
CA ASP A 107 1.16 0.68 11.81
C ASP A 107 0.23 -0.52 11.56
N LYS A 108 -1.05 -0.27 11.24
CA LYS A 108 -2.01 -1.27 10.77
C LYS A 108 -2.26 -1.09 9.29
N PHE A 109 -2.49 -2.21 8.61
CA PHE A 109 -2.57 -2.25 7.16
C PHE A 109 -3.80 -3.02 6.66
N ILE A 110 -4.48 -2.45 5.66
CA ILE A 110 -5.44 -3.16 4.80
C ILE A 110 -4.87 -3.20 3.40
N LEU A 111 -4.97 -4.35 2.73
CA LEU A 111 -4.74 -4.45 1.30
C LEU A 111 -6.07 -4.70 0.60
N ILE A 112 -6.41 -3.88 -0.39
CA ILE A 112 -7.51 -4.11 -1.32
C ILE A 112 -6.90 -4.54 -2.66
N ASP A 113 -7.17 -5.78 -3.07
CA ASP A 113 -6.62 -6.44 -4.26
C ASP A 113 -5.08 -6.48 -4.33
N CYS A 114 -4.55 -7.37 -5.18
CA CYS A 114 -3.12 -7.70 -5.26
C CYS A 114 -2.58 -7.66 -6.70
N GLY A 115 -3.31 -7.02 -7.62
CA GLY A 115 -2.94 -6.95 -9.02
C GLY A 115 -2.87 -8.30 -9.71
N ARG A 116 -2.31 -8.30 -10.93
CA ARG A 116 -2.09 -9.51 -11.73
C ARG A 116 -0.86 -10.32 -11.35
N SER A 117 0.16 -9.64 -10.84
CA SER A 117 1.49 -10.20 -10.62
C SER A 117 1.97 -9.86 -9.22
N SER A 118 2.55 -10.84 -8.57
CA SER A 118 2.85 -10.82 -7.15
C SER A 118 4.12 -10.09 -6.76
N THR A 119 5.16 -10.14 -7.58
CA THR A 119 6.49 -9.63 -7.17
C THR A 119 6.44 -8.14 -6.84
N LYS A 120 5.67 -7.34 -7.60
CA LYS A 120 5.61 -5.90 -7.39
C LYS A 120 4.88 -5.55 -6.10
N VAL A 121 3.74 -6.19 -5.82
CA VAL A 121 2.96 -5.95 -4.59
C VAL A 121 3.72 -6.42 -3.36
N VAL A 122 4.24 -7.64 -3.37
CA VAL A 122 5.00 -8.18 -2.22
C VAL A 122 6.22 -7.30 -1.90
N ASN A 123 6.97 -6.87 -2.92
CA ASN A 123 8.11 -5.98 -2.70
C ASN A 123 7.67 -4.61 -2.21
N TYR A 124 6.58 -4.05 -2.76
CA TYR A 124 6.05 -2.78 -2.31
C TYR A 124 5.64 -2.82 -0.83
N LEU A 125 4.89 -3.83 -0.42
CA LEU A 125 4.45 -4.03 0.96
C LEU A 125 5.64 -4.17 1.93
N ARG A 126 6.67 -4.96 1.56
CA ARG A 126 7.91 -5.04 2.35
C ARG A 126 8.59 -3.68 2.49
N ASN A 127 8.64 -2.92 1.41
CA ASN A 127 9.24 -1.58 1.41
C ASN A 127 8.44 -0.58 2.24
N GLN A 128 7.12 -0.78 2.38
CA GLN A 128 6.29 -0.01 3.32
C GLN A 128 6.38 -0.51 4.78
N GLY A 129 7.19 -1.53 5.07
CA GLY A 129 7.32 -2.07 6.42
C GLY A 129 6.13 -2.92 6.87
N VAL A 130 5.34 -3.44 5.92
CA VAL A 130 4.21 -4.31 6.22
C VAL A 130 4.73 -5.67 6.67
N PHE A 131 4.35 -6.08 7.88
CA PHE A 131 4.59 -7.43 8.39
C PHE A 131 3.29 -8.23 8.53
N GLU A 132 2.21 -7.54 8.90
CA GLU A 132 0.88 -8.09 9.11
C GLU A 132 -0.16 -7.22 8.40
N LEU A 133 -1.12 -7.86 7.74
CA LEU A 133 -2.32 -7.23 7.21
C LEU A 133 -3.48 -7.57 8.13
N GLU A 134 -4.16 -6.54 8.64
CA GLU A 134 -5.43 -6.70 9.37
C GLU A 134 -6.47 -7.31 8.44
N TYR A 135 -6.56 -6.79 7.21
CA TYR A 135 -7.46 -7.30 6.19
C TYR A 135 -6.78 -7.39 4.82
N LEU A 136 -7.11 -8.48 4.11
CA LEU A 136 -7.00 -8.56 2.66
C LEU A 136 -8.42 -8.61 2.09
N LEU A 137 -8.82 -7.58 1.33
CA LEU A 137 -10.09 -7.52 0.62
C LEU A 137 -9.85 -7.84 -0.88
N ALA A 138 -10.35 -8.97 -1.34
CA ALA A 138 -10.39 -9.35 -2.75
C ALA A 138 -11.75 -8.96 -3.37
N THR A 139 -11.77 -7.95 -4.23
CA THR A 139 -13.03 -7.34 -4.68
C THR A 139 -13.88 -8.26 -5.54
N HIS A 140 -13.26 -8.99 -6.46
CA HIS A 140 -13.86 -9.98 -7.33
C HIS A 140 -12.77 -10.90 -7.93
N PRO A 141 -13.09 -12.05 -8.53
CA PRO A 141 -12.11 -13.11 -8.78
C PRO A 141 -11.33 -12.97 -10.10
N ASP A 142 -11.32 -11.80 -10.74
CA ASP A 142 -10.55 -11.57 -11.96
C ASP A 142 -9.05 -11.48 -11.67
N ALA A 143 -8.26 -11.96 -12.62
CA ALA A 143 -6.84 -12.20 -12.41
C ALA A 143 -6.04 -10.91 -12.18
N ASP A 144 -6.46 -9.77 -12.70
CA ASP A 144 -5.83 -8.47 -12.44
C ASP A 144 -6.20 -7.86 -11.08
N HIS A 145 -6.99 -8.56 -10.28
CA HIS A 145 -7.31 -8.21 -8.89
C HIS A 145 -6.72 -9.24 -7.92
N ILE A 146 -7.05 -10.51 -8.08
CA ILE A 146 -6.63 -11.56 -7.13
C ILE A 146 -5.34 -12.29 -7.53
N GLY A 147 -4.79 -12.00 -8.72
CA GLY A 147 -3.72 -12.80 -9.30
C GLY A 147 -2.41 -12.79 -8.53
N GLY A 148 -2.13 -11.77 -7.72
CA GLY A 148 -1.00 -11.72 -6.81
C GLY A 148 -1.33 -12.03 -5.34
N CYS A 149 -2.58 -12.36 -5.01
CA CYS A 149 -3.02 -12.49 -3.62
C CYS A 149 -2.57 -13.80 -2.96
N ASP A 150 -2.35 -14.86 -3.73
CA ASP A 150 -1.72 -16.08 -3.26
C ASP A 150 -0.33 -15.79 -2.67
N ASP A 151 0.51 -15.08 -3.42
CA ASP A 151 1.84 -14.70 -2.96
C ASP A 151 1.80 -13.74 -1.76
N VAL A 152 0.85 -12.80 -1.69
CA VAL A 152 0.66 -11.98 -0.49
C VAL A 152 0.33 -12.88 0.72
N LEU A 153 -0.57 -13.84 0.55
CA LEU A 153 -0.94 -14.77 1.63
C LEU A 153 0.22 -15.69 2.03
N GLU A 154 1.14 -16.03 1.13
CA GLU A 154 2.34 -16.82 1.44
C GLU A 154 3.42 -16.01 2.18
N ASN A 155 3.50 -14.70 1.94
CA ASN A 155 4.61 -13.87 2.41
C ASN A 155 4.27 -12.98 3.63
N PHE A 156 2.99 -12.76 3.93
CA PHE A 156 2.54 -11.92 5.05
C PHE A 156 1.55 -12.64 5.94
N ASP A 157 1.58 -12.31 7.22
CA ASP A 157 0.51 -12.68 8.14
C ASP A 157 -0.72 -11.84 7.80
N VAL A 158 -1.83 -12.51 7.49
CA VAL A 158 -3.10 -11.85 7.13
C VAL A 158 -4.15 -12.37 8.08
N LEU A 159 -4.67 -11.47 8.92
CA LEU A 159 -5.60 -11.83 9.98
C LEU A 159 -6.96 -12.20 9.38
N HIS A 160 -7.54 -11.32 8.55
CA HIS A 160 -8.83 -11.54 7.92
C HIS A 160 -8.72 -11.48 6.39
N VAL A 161 -9.32 -12.46 5.71
CA VAL A 161 -9.44 -12.47 4.24
C VAL A 161 -10.90 -12.34 3.86
N TRP A 162 -11.24 -11.26 3.17
CA TRP A 162 -12.60 -10.95 2.72
C TRP A 162 -12.69 -11.02 1.21
N ASP A 163 -13.74 -11.66 0.70
CA ASP A 163 -14.09 -11.64 -0.73
C ASP A 163 -15.61 -11.56 -0.95
N ASN A 164 -16.02 -11.48 -2.22
CA ASN A 164 -17.43 -11.44 -2.62
C ASN A 164 -18.08 -12.84 -2.75
N GLY A 165 -17.34 -13.91 -2.44
CA GLY A 165 -17.78 -15.30 -2.49
C GLY A 165 -17.98 -15.89 -3.89
N GLN A 166 -17.69 -15.15 -4.96
CA GLN A 166 -17.81 -15.65 -6.31
C GLN A 166 -16.67 -16.61 -6.65
N THR A 167 -17.00 -17.65 -7.42
CA THR A 167 -16.02 -18.63 -7.90
C THR A 167 -15.67 -18.37 -9.35
N HIS A 168 -14.40 -18.53 -9.73
CA HIS A 168 -13.96 -18.45 -11.12
C HIS A 168 -13.14 -19.70 -11.50
N ASP A 169 -13.30 -20.22 -12.72
CA ASP A 169 -12.52 -21.35 -13.23
C ASP A 169 -11.20 -20.87 -13.86
N THR A 170 -10.35 -20.24 -13.05
CA THR A 170 -9.00 -19.78 -13.44
C THR A 170 -7.96 -20.29 -12.46
N GLN A 171 -6.72 -20.40 -12.94
CA GLN A 171 -5.58 -20.77 -12.07
C GLN A 171 -5.40 -19.76 -10.93
N ALA A 172 -5.46 -18.46 -11.25
CA ALA A 172 -5.38 -17.37 -10.25
C ALA A 172 -6.40 -17.55 -9.12
N TYR A 173 -7.67 -17.87 -9.44
CA TYR A 173 -8.67 -18.12 -8.42
C TYR A 173 -8.38 -19.38 -7.58
N GLN A 174 -7.92 -20.46 -8.23
CA GLN A 174 -7.58 -21.71 -7.54
C GLN A 174 -6.41 -21.53 -6.57
N ASP A 175 -5.37 -20.79 -6.96
CA ASP A 175 -4.20 -20.52 -6.13
C ASP A 175 -4.56 -19.63 -4.94
N TYR A 176 -5.33 -18.56 -5.19
CA TYR A 176 -5.86 -17.67 -4.16
C TYR A 176 -6.75 -18.40 -3.14
N ILE A 177 -7.79 -19.10 -3.60
CA ILE A 177 -8.88 -19.55 -2.71
C ILE A 177 -8.42 -20.64 -1.73
N ILE A 178 -7.42 -21.45 -2.10
CA ILE A 178 -6.83 -22.48 -1.24
C ILE A 178 -6.14 -21.83 -0.04
N LEU A 179 -5.37 -20.76 -0.28
CA LEU A 179 -4.65 -20.04 0.76
C LEU A 179 -5.60 -19.19 1.60
N ALA A 180 -6.54 -18.48 0.96
CA ALA A 180 -7.53 -17.65 1.62
C ALA A 180 -8.32 -18.45 2.66
N LYS A 181 -8.88 -19.61 2.28
CA LYS A 181 -9.68 -20.46 3.17
C LYS A 181 -8.91 -21.15 4.30
N ASN A 182 -7.58 -21.08 4.29
CA ASN A 182 -6.75 -21.54 5.42
C ASN A 182 -6.53 -20.44 6.48
N ARG A 183 -7.07 -19.23 6.27
CA ARG A 183 -7.07 -18.10 7.20
C ARG A 183 -8.48 -17.85 7.76
N ASP A 184 -8.67 -16.76 8.49
CA ASP A 184 -10.01 -16.30 8.86
C ASP A 184 -10.69 -15.68 7.63
N TYR A 185 -11.31 -16.55 6.84
CA TYR A 185 -11.96 -16.21 5.58
C TYR A 185 -13.44 -15.93 5.78
N SER A 186 -13.92 -14.81 5.23
CA SER A 186 -15.33 -14.43 5.24
C SER A 186 -15.78 -13.89 3.89
N VAL A 187 -16.95 -14.33 3.44
CA VAL A 187 -17.66 -13.67 2.35
C VAL A 187 -18.37 -12.45 2.93
N VAL A 188 -18.17 -11.29 2.33
CA VAL A 188 -18.75 -10.02 2.80
C VAL A 188 -19.78 -9.44 1.85
N TYR A 189 -20.67 -8.66 2.44
CA TYR A 189 -21.79 -8.00 1.80
C TYR A 189 -21.96 -6.58 2.36
N ARG A 190 -22.85 -5.81 1.73
CA ARG A 190 -23.31 -4.51 2.19
C ARG A 190 -23.58 -4.51 3.69
N GLY A 191 -22.99 -3.55 4.40
CA GLY A 191 -23.13 -3.34 5.84
C GLY A 191 -22.08 -4.07 6.69
N ASN A 192 -21.24 -4.93 6.12
CA ASN A 192 -20.04 -5.39 6.81
C ASN A 192 -19.07 -4.22 7.03
N LYS A 193 -18.40 -4.19 8.19
CA LYS A 193 -17.47 -3.13 8.61
C LYS A 193 -16.22 -3.73 9.21
N THR A 194 -15.07 -3.11 8.98
CA THR A 194 -13.82 -3.51 9.67
C THR A 194 -13.81 -3.00 11.10
N ASP A 195 -12.97 -3.59 11.95
CA ASP A 195 -12.95 -3.27 13.38
C ASP A 195 -12.11 -2.01 13.70
N TYR A 196 -11.02 -1.79 12.95
CA TYR A 196 -10.05 -0.72 13.23
C TYR A 196 -10.19 0.49 12.32
N PHE A 197 -10.47 0.25 11.04
CA PHE A 197 -10.66 1.31 10.06
C PHE A 197 -12.14 1.65 10.02
N ASN A 198 -12.49 2.92 9.86
CA ASN A 198 -13.89 3.29 9.64
C ASN A 198 -14.24 3.01 8.17
N MET A 199 -14.29 1.73 7.83
CA MET A 199 -14.52 1.20 6.49
C MET A 199 -15.79 0.35 6.46
N GLU A 200 -16.68 0.62 5.51
CA GLU A 200 -17.95 -0.07 5.33
C GLU A 200 -18.13 -0.55 3.88
N ILE A 201 -18.54 -1.82 3.75
CA ILE A 201 -18.89 -2.42 2.47
C ILE A 201 -20.26 -1.89 2.02
N LEU A 202 -20.34 -1.34 0.81
CA LEU A 202 -21.55 -0.82 0.17
C LEU A 202 -22.14 -1.77 -0.88
N SER A 203 -21.30 -2.62 -1.47
CA SER A 203 -21.65 -3.62 -2.49
C SER A 203 -20.75 -4.83 -2.34
N PRO A 204 -21.17 -6.06 -2.69
CA PRO A 204 -22.52 -6.43 -3.15
C PRO A 204 -23.53 -6.54 -1.99
N PRO A 205 -24.85 -6.42 -2.24
CA PRO A 205 -25.86 -6.89 -1.31
C PRO A 205 -25.77 -8.42 -1.17
N GLN A 206 -26.48 -8.99 -0.20
CA GLN A 206 -26.53 -10.45 -0.08
C GLN A 206 -27.18 -11.09 -1.32
N GLY A 207 -26.37 -11.79 -2.11
CA GLY A 207 -26.76 -12.36 -3.40
C GLY A 207 -25.82 -11.91 -4.52
N LEU A 208 -26.24 -12.12 -5.78
CA LEU A 208 -25.56 -11.56 -6.95
C LEU A 208 -26.41 -10.43 -7.51
N ILE A 209 -25.77 -9.31 -7.84
CA ILE A 209 -26.36 -8.23 -8.65
C ILE A 209 -26.53 -8.74 -10.08
N SER A 210 -25.47 -9.34 -10.64
CA SER A 210 -25.42 -9.78 -12.04
C SER A 210 -24.67 -11.10 -12.22
N SER A 211 -24.81 -11.70 -13.40
CA SER A 211 -23.92 -12.80 -13.82
C SER A 211 -22.53 -12.32 -14.25
N ASP A 212 -22.41 -11.03 -14.60
CA ASP A 212 -21.12 -10.38 -14.81
C ASP A 212 -20.42 -10.20 -13.46
N MET A 213 -19.22 -10.75 -13.30
CA MET A 213 -18.54 -10.83 -12.00
C MET A 213 -18.09 -9.46 -11.49
N ASN A 214 -17.76 -8.55 -12.41
CA ASN A 214 -17.37 -7.18 -12.11
C ASN A 214 -18.52 -6.40 -11.46
N GLU A 215 -19.77 -6.67 -11.86
CA GLU A 215 -20.97 -6.09 -11.23
C GLU A 215 -21.19 -6.56 -9.79
N ASN A 216 -20.42 -7.55 -9.31
CA ASN A 216 -20.48 -8.02 -7.93
C ASN A 216 -19.20 -7.65 -7.16
N SER A 217 -18.41 -6.70 -7.67
CA SER A 217 -17.22 -6.20 -6.99
C SER A 217 -17.57 -5.69 -5.60
N ILE A 218 -16.70 -5.95 -4.63
CA ILE A 218 -16.75 -5.26 -3.36
C ILE A 218 -16.52 -3.77 -3.62
N VAL A 219 -17.53 -2.95 -3.28
CA VAL A 219 -17.37 -1.50 -3.20
C VAL A 219 -17.34 -1.12 -1.73
N THR A 220 -16.32 -0.38 -1.32
CA THR A 220 -16.12 -0.01 0.08
C THR A 220 -15.84 1.47 0.24
N LYS A 221 -16.43 2.07 1.28
CA LYS A 221 -16.21 3.45 1.67
C LYS A 221 -15.37 3.48 2.94
N LEU A 222 -14.32 4.31 2.94
CA LEU A 222 -13.44 4.55 4.08
C LEU A 222 -13.54 6.03 4.46
N SER A 223 -13.80 6.30 5.74
CA SER A 223 -14.00 7.66 6.24
C SER A 223 -12.97 8.00 7.32
N PHE A 224 -12.22 9.08 7.13
CA PHE A 224 -11.25 9.58 8.11
C PHE A 224 -11.42 11.08 8.32
N GLY A 225 -11.94 11.47 9.48
CA GLY A 225 -12.38 12.86 9.71
C GLY A 225 -13.46 13.26 8.71
N ASN A 226 -13.20 14.33 7.96
CA ASN A 226 -14.00 14.88 6.87
C ASN A 226 -13.52 14.42 5.49
N ILE A 227 -12.57 13.49 5.39
CA ILE A 227 -12.06 12.96 4.12
C ILE A 227 -12.54 11.52 3.91
N ASP A 228 -13.30 11.32 2.85
CA ASP A 228 -13.91 10.08 2.45
C ASP A 228 -13.29 9.53 1.16
N PHE A 229 -13.00 8.23 1.16
CA PHE A 229 -12.53 7.46 0.01
C PHE A 229 -13.60 6.47 -0.43
N LEU A 230 -13.81 6.34 -1.74
CA LEU A 230 -14.64 5.30 -2.33
C LEU A 230 -13.82 4.39 -3.24
N PHE A 231 -13.72 3.12 -2.88
CA PHE A 231 -13.01 2.08 -3.62
C PHE A 231 -14.02 1.19 -4.34
N THR A 232 -13.99 1.20 -5.67
CA THR A 232 -15.09 0.66 -6.49
C THR A 232 -14.78 -0.68 -7.15
N GLY A 233 -13.53 -1.16 -7.09
CA GLY A 233 -13.07 -2.30 -7.88
C GLY A 233 -13.48 -2.14 -9.34
N ASP A 234 -14.16 -3.16 -9.88
CA ASP A 234 -14.66 -3.17 -11.25
C ASP A 234 -16.18 -2.99 -11.36
N CYS A 235 -16.82 -2.44 -10.32
CA CYS A 235 -18.24 -2.09 -10.32
C CYS A 235 -18.62 -1.36 -11.62
N LYS A 236 -19.59 -1.92 -12.35
CA LYS A 236 -20.11 -1.34 -13.60
C LYS A 236 -21.49 -0.73 -13.31
N SER A 237 -22.21 -0.36 -14.37
CA SER A 237 -23.47 0.38 -14.25
C SER A 237 -24.56 -0.30 -13.40
N GLU A 238 -24.67 -1.63 -13.36
CA GLU A 238 -25.71 -2.29 -12.55
C GLU A 238 -25.38 -2.19 -11.05
N CYS A 239 -24.13 -2.41 -10.69
CA CYS A 239 -23.58 -2.22 -9.35
C CYS A 239 -23.69 -0.77 -8.89
N GLU A 240 -23.32 0.20 -9.74
CA GLU A 240 -23.46 1.63 -9.45
C GLU A 240 -24.93 2.01 -9.19
N GLN A 241 -25.84 1.50 -10.02
CA GLN A 241 -27.26 1.76 -9.86
C GLN A 241 -27.82 1.15 -8.57
N ASP A 242 -27.37 -0.03 -8.16
CA ASP A 242 -27.75 -0.65 -6.89
C ASP A 242 -27.25 0.18 -5.70
N ILE A 243 -26.00 0.68 -5.75
CA ILE A 243 -25.43 1.57 -4.73
C ILE A 243 -26.20 2.88 -4.64
N LEU A 244 -26.60 3.50 -5.76
CA LEU A 244 -27.39 4.73 -5.77
C LEU A 244 -28.75 4.61 -5.05
N ASN A 245 -29.24 3.40 -4.82
CA ASN A 245 -30.52 3.14 -4.17
C ASN A 245 -30.42 2.89 -2.65
N ILE A 246 -29.23 3.01 -2.06
CA ILE A 246 -29.03 2.77 -0.61
C ILE A 246 -29.20 4.06 0.20
N ASP A 247 -29.57 3.92 1.47
CA ASP A 247 -29.73 5.05 2.40
C ASP A 247 -28.40 5.38 3.13
N ILE A 248 -27.31 5.44 2.36
CA ILE A 248 -25.96 5.76 2.82
C ILE A 248 -25.37 6.77 1.83
N SER A 249 -24.81 7.87 2.33
CA SER A 249 -24.14 8.86 1.47
C SER A 249 -22.87 8.27 0.88
N ILE A 250 -22.76 8.32 -0.45
CA ILE A 250 -21.58 7.89 -1.20
C ILE A 250 -20.70 9.07 -1.65
N ASP A 251 -21.03 10.29 -1.22
CA ASP A 251 -20.19 11.48 -1.38
C ASP A 251 -18.79 11.19 -0.83
N SER A 252 -17.74 11.40 -1.62
CA SER A 252 -16.36 11.08 -1.26
C SER A 252 -15.39 11.98 -1.99
N GLU A 253 -14.47 12.64 -1.26
CA GLU A 253 -13.45 13.51 -1.84
C GLU A 253 -12.51 12.76 -2.80
N ILE A 254 -12.22 11.48 -2.50
CA ILE A 254 -11.33 10.64 -3.31
C ILE A 254 -12.08 9.42 -3.85
N LEU A 255 -12.13 9.31 -5.18
CA LEU A 255 -12.72 8.18 -5.88
C LEU A 255 -11.66 7.34 -6.59
N LYS A 256 -11.59 6.04 -6.28
CA LYS A 256 -11.00 5.07 -7.20
C LYS A 256 -11.96 4.88 -8.37
N ILE A 257 -11.53 5.24 -9.57
CA ILE A 257 -12.31 5.04 -10.79
C ILE A 257 -12.51 3.55 -11.04
N ALA A 258 -13.78 3.22 -11.27
CA ALA A 258 -14.24 1.86 -11.41
C ALA A 258 -13.77 1.23 -12.72
N HIS A 259 -13.37 -0.03 -12.66
CA HIS A 259 -13.01 -0.83 -13.83
C HIS A 259 -11.97 -0.16 -14.72
N HIS A 260 -10.96 0.42 -14.08
CA HIS A 260 -9.82 1.08 -14.71
C HIS A 260 -10.17 2.20 -15.71
N GLY A 261 -11.40 2.75 -15.64
CA GLY A 261 -11.90 3.75 -16.58
C GLY A 261 -12.56 3.16 -17.83
N SER A 262 -13.17 1.97 -17.71
CA SER A 262 -14.04 1.38 -18.72
C SER A 262 -15.22 2.29 -19.07
N LYS A 263 -15.68 2.25 -20.32
CA LYS A 263 -16.86 3.02 -20.75
C LYS A 263 -18.20 2.50 -20.19
N TYR A 264 -18.19 1.33 -19.56
CA TYR A 264 -19.37 0.66 -18.98
C TYR A 264 -19.50 0.91 -17.46
N SER A 265 -18.60 1.70 -16.90
CA SER A 265 -18.60 2.13 -15.50
C SER A 265 -18.47 3.65 -15.42
N THR A 266 -18.45 4.18 -14.21
CA THR A 266 -18.45 5.60 -13.87
C THR A 266 -19.57 6.33 -14.62
N THR A 267 -20.82 5.91 -14.39
CA THR A 267 -22.00 6.57 -14.95
C THR A 267 -22.12 8.01 -14.44
N ASP A 268 -22.83 8.87 -15.19
CA ASP A 268 -22.96 10.27 -14.82
C ASP A 268 -23.71 10.46 -13.49
N ASP A 269 -24.76 9.66 -13.24
CA ASP A 269 -25.52 9.70 -11.98
C ASP A 269 -24.68 9.24 -10.79
N PHE A 270 -23.84 8.21 -10.98
CA PHE A 270 -22.91 7.76 -9.96
C PHE A 270 -21.86 8.82 -9.64
N LEU A 271 -21.24 9.41 -10.66
CA LEU A 271 -20.21 10.42 -10.48
C LEU A 271 -20.76 11.71 -9.84
N GLU A 272 -22.02 12.07 -10.13
CA GLU A 272 -22.72 13.19 -9.48
C GLU A 272 -23.01 12.91 -8.01
N ALA A 273 -23.40 11.68 -7.66
CA ALA A 273 -23.68 11.30 -6.28
C ALA A 273 -22.41 11.14 -5.42
N VAL A 274 -21.29 10.72 -6.03
CA VAL A 274 -19.99 10.63 -5.34
C VAL A 274 -19.33 12.00 -5.22
N ASN A 275 -19.51 12.89 -6.20
CA ASN A 275 -19.02 14.27 -6.20
C ASN A 275 -17.53 14.42 -5.76
N PRO A 276 -16.58 13.70 -6.40
CA PRO A 276 -15.20 13.68 -5.93
C PRO A 276 -14.40 14.91 -6.37
N ASP A 277 -13.45 15.33 -5.52
CA ASP A 277 -12.41 16.29 -5.91
C ASP A 277 -11.30 15.61 -6.73
N VAL A 278 -10.99 14.36 -6.37
CA VAL A 278 -9.89 13.58 -6.91
C VAL A 278 -10.38 12.23 -7.41
N ALA A 279 -9.94 11.87 -8.62
CA ALA A 279 -10.16 10.56 -9.22
C ALA A 279 -8.81 9.87 -9.45
N VAL A 280 -8.63 8.66 -8.91
CA VAL A 280 -7.45 7.83 -9.19
C VAL A 280 -7.85 6.69 -10.11
N ILE A 281 -7.13 6.56 -11.23
CA ILE A 281 -7.31 5.48 -12.20
C ILE A 281 -6.11 4.54 -12.09
N SER A 282 -6.29 3.39 -11.43
CA SER A 282 -5.33 2.29 -11.49
C SER A 282 -5.50 1.56 -12.81
N VAL A 283 -4.49 1.66 -13.67
CA VAL A 283 -4.50 1.16 -15.04
C VAL A 283 -3.07 0.95 -15.52
N GLY A 284 -2.89 0.02 -16.46
CA GLY A 284 -1.59 -0.25 -17.07
C GLY A 284 -1.33 0.59 -18.33
N ALA A 285 -0.05 0.93 -18.57
CA ALA A 285 0.36 1.60 -19.80
C ALA A 285 0.05 0.76 -21.04
N ASN A 286 -0.36 1.43 -22.13
CA ASN A 286 -0.75 0.78 -23.38
C ASN A 286 -1.80 -0.33 -23.20
N ASN A 287 -2.76 -0.09 -22.29
CA ASN A 287 -3.80 -1.05 -21.94
C ASN A 287 -4.52 -1.60 -23.19
N PRO A 288 -4.54 -2.94 -23.40
CA PRO A 288 -5.10 -3.55 -24.61
C PRO A 288 -6.64 -3.48 -24.68
N TYR A 289 -7.32 -3.23 -23.57
CA TYR A 289 -8.77 -3.01 -23.50
C TYR A 289 -9.17 -1.57 -23.88
N GLY A 290 -8.18 -0.69 -24.09
CA GLY A 290 -8.37 0.72 -24.40
C GLY A 290 -8.77 1.54 -23.18
N HIS A 291 -8.37 1.11 -21.98
CA HIS A 291 -8.61 1.81 -20.72
C HIS A 291 -7.42 2.73 -20.36
N PRO A 292 -7.65 3.87 -19.67
CA PRO A 292 -8.95 4.48 -19.46
C PRO A 292 -9.52 4.97 -20.79
N THR A 293 -10.83 4.86 -20.96
CA THR A 293 -11.49 5.31 -22.19
C THR A 293 -11.59 6.83 -22.22
N GLN A 294 -11.53 7.44 -23.41
CA GLN A 294 -11.65 8.89 -23.56
C GLN A 294 -12.97 9.42 -22.98
N ILE A 295 -14.06 8.65 -23.07
CA ILE A 295 -15.37 9.03 -22.51
C ILE A 295 -15.29 9.26 -20.99
N VAL A 296 -14.58 8.39 -20.26
CA VAL A 296 -14.40 8.56 -18.81
C VAL A 296 -13.51 9.76 -18.52
N LEU A 297 -12.41 9.94 -19.25
CA LEU A 297 -11.54 11.11 -19.09
C LEU A 297 -12.28 12.44 -19.34
N ASP A 298 -13.15 12.48 -20.36
CA ASP A 298 -13.98 13.65 -20.67
C ASP A 298 -15.01 13.93 -19.56
N LYS A 299 -15.61 12.90 -18.97
CA LYS A 299 -16.53 13.04 -17.82
C LYS A 299 -15.84 13.66 -16.61
N LEU A 300 -14.61 13.22 -16.30
CA LEU A 300 -13.83 13.74 -15.18
C LEU A 300 -13.40 15.19 -15.43
N SER A 301 -12.84 15.46 -16.62
CA SER A 301 -12.38 16.79 -17.03
C SER A 301 -13.52 17.81 -17.06
N SER A 302 -14.68 17.46 -17.61
CA SER A 302 -15.84 18.38 -17.69
C SER A 302 -16.43 18.77 -16.33
N ARG A 303 -16.14 17.99 -15.28
CA ARG A 303 -16.52 18.27 -13.89
C ARG A 303 -15.41 18.89 -13.05
N ASN A 304 -14.24 19.19 -13.66
CA ASN A 304 -13.04 19.68 -12.99
C ASN A 304 -12.49 18.73 -11.91
N ILE A 305 -12.70 17.42 -12.05
CA ILE A 305 -12.19 16.41 -11.12
C ILE A 305 -10.70 16.18 -11.42
N LYS A 306 -9.85 16.33 -10.40
CA LYS A 306 -8.41 16.13 -10.56
C LYS A 306 -8.13 14.65 -10.77
N THR A 307 -7.66 14.30 -11.97
CA THR A 307 -7.43 12.91 -12.36
C THR A 307 -5.96 12.52 -12.18
N HIS A 308 -5.72 11.42 -11.47
CA HIS A 308 -4.44 10.75 -11.31
C HIS A 308 -4.46 9.36 -11.95
N ARG A 309 -3.33 8.91 -12.49
CA ARG A 309 -3.22 7.72 -13.33
C ARG A 309 -1.94 6.95 -13.07
N THR A 310 -2.06 5.70 -12.64
CA THR A 310 -0.88 4.89 -12.27
C THR A 310 0.03 4.59 -13.46
N ASP A 311 -0.50 4.52 -14.69
CA ASP A 311 0.30 4.27 -15.89
C ASP A 311 1.18 5.45 -16.32
N ILE A 312 0.90 6.66 -15.82
CA ILE A 312 1.65 7.88 -16.14
C ILE A 312 2.47 8.31 -14.91
N GLU A 313 1.88 8.18 -13.73
CA GLU A 313 2.38 8.78 -12.49
C GLU A 313 3.05 7.76 -11.57
N GLY A 314 3.02 6.47 -11.91
CA GLY A 314 3.48 5.38 -11.06
C GLY A 314 2.56 5.21 -9.86
N ASN A 315 3.12 4.93 -8.68
CA ASN A 315 2.32 4.89 -7.46
C ASN A 315 1.72 6.27 -7.16
N VAL A 316 0.46 6.31 -6.74
CA VAL A 316 -0.22 7.52 -6.26
C VAL A 316 -0.50 7.34 -4.78
N ILE A 317 0.10 8.18 -3.93
CA ILE A 317 -0.01 8.07 -2.48
C ILE A 317 -0.78 9.28 -1.96
N ILE A 318 -1.84 9.03 -1.20
CA ILE A 318 -2.68 10.08 -0.60
C ILE A 318 -2.59 9.99 0.91
N THR A 319 -2.10 11.03 1.56
CA THR A 319 -2.01 11.12 3.02
C THR A 319 -2.95 12.20 3.52
N THR A 320 -3.73 11.90 4.55
CA THR A 320 -4.68 12.84 5.16
C THR A 320 -4.60 12.85 6.68
N ASP A 321 -4.82 14.03 7.27
CA ASP A 321 -5.02 14.25 8.71
C ASP A 321 -6.50 14.28 9.11
N GLY A 322 -7.39 13.99 8.16
CA GLY A 322 -8.85 13.99 8.32
C GLY A 322 -9.51 15.35 8.09
N GLU A 323 -8.76 16.40 7.78
CA GLU A 323 -9.32 17.70 7.36
C GLU A 323 -8.78 18.11 5.99
N THR A 324 -7.54 17.73 5.69
CA THR A 324 -6.86 18.01 4.44
C THR A 324 -6.17 16.75 3.93
N TYR A 325 -5.87 16.70 2.64
CA TYR A 325 -5.09 15.62 2.05
C TYR A 325 -3.97 16.15 1.14
N PHE A 326 -2.89 15.39 1.06
CA PHE A 326 -1.76 15.60 0.16
C PHE A 326 -1.61 14.41 -0.77
N ILE A 327 -1.15 14.66 -2.00
CA ILE A 327 -0.95 13.63 -3.01
C ILE A 327 0.51 13.63 -3.45
N ASP A 328 1.18 12.50 -3.28
CA ASP A 328 2.51 12.22 -3.83
C ASP A 328 2.39 11.27 -5.03
N ILE A 329 3.24 11.47 -6.03
CA ILE A 329 3.29 10.67 -7.25
C ILE A 329 4.73 10.32 -7.61
N GLU A 330 4.97 9.08 -7.99
CA GLU A 330 6.32 8.56 -8.29
C GLU A 330 6.99 9.28 -9.48
N SER A 331 6.24 9.63 -10.52
CA SER A 331 6.77 10.34 -11.70
C SER A 331 7.06 11.84 -11.47
N SER A 332 6.92 12.37 -10.24
CA SER A 332 7.30 13.76 -9.92
C SER A 332 8.82 13.99 -9.95
N THR A 333 9.61 12.93 -10.10
CA THR A 333 11.05 13.02 -10.41
C THR A 333 11.25 12.84 -11.92
N ILE A 334 11.70 13.92 -12.59
CA ILE A 334 12.14 14.06 -14.01
C ILE A 334 11.17 14.86 -14.90
N ILE A 335 11.34 16.20 -14.90
CA ILE A 335 11.71 16.96 -16.12
C ILE A 335 12.75 18.04 -15.73
N LEU A 336 14.03 17.66 -15.70
CA LEU A 336 15.12 18.61 -15.94
C LEU A 336 15.33 18.67 -17.46
N THR A 337 14.63 19.56 -18.15
CA THR A 337 14.95 19.86 -19.55
C THR A 337 16.28 20.61 -19.58
N THR A 338 17.35 19.88 -19.83
CA THR A 338 18.66 20.44 -20.16
C THR A 338 18.54 21.24 -21.46
N THR A 339 18.52 22.57 -21.36
CA THR A 339 18.73 23.42 -22.53
C THR A 339 20.17 23.23 -23.01
N MET A 340 20.34 22.48 -24.11
CA MET A 340 21.57 22.48 -24.90
C MET A 340 21.79 23.90 -25.46
N THR A 341 22.74 24.62 -24.88
CA THR A 341 23.27 25.86 -25.45
C THR A 341 24.09 25.53 -26.69
N THR A 342 23.53 25.74 -27.88
CA THR A 342 24.32 26.05 -29.07
C THR A 342 24.47 27.56 -29.19
N SER A 343 25.72 28.00 -29.13
CA SER A 343 26.17 29.36 -29.44
C SER A 343 25.73 29.82 -30.82
N THR A 344 24.93 30.88 -30.88
CA THR A 344 25.05 31.92 -31.91
C THR A 344 24.57 33.25 -31.33
N ALA A 345 25.48 34.23 -31.31
CA ALA A 345 25.19 35.59 -30.89
C ALA A 345 24.20 36.26 -31.87
N LEU A 346 23.18 36.93 -31.32
CA LEU A 346 22.69 38.20 -31.81
C LEU A 346 21.84 38.90 -30.75
N SER A 347 22.22 40.14 -30.49
CA SER A 347 21.66 41.09 -29.54
C SER A 347 20.19 41.40 -29.80
N MET A 348 19.37 41.45 -28.74
CA MET A 348 18.36 42.50 -28.56
C MET A 348 17.83 42.53 -27.11
N THR A 349 17.99 43.69 -26.50
CA THR A 349 17.41 44.17 -25.23
C THR A 349 15.90 43.91 -25.10
N THR A 350 15.42 43.51 -23.92
CA THR A 350 14.47 44.29 -23.11
C THR A 350 14.12 43.66 -21.74
N LYS A 351 14.21 44.51 -20.71
CA LYS A 351 13.39 44.64 -19.48
C LYS A 351 13.25 43.46 -18.52
N SER A 352 14.03 43.58 -17.44
CA SER A 352 13.89 42.95 -16.13
C SER A 352 12.53 43.20 -15.50
N THR A 353 11.90 42.14 -15.00
CA THR A 353 10.80 42.19 -14.04
C THR A 353 11.20 41.33 -12.84
N THR A 354 11.24 41.96 -11.69
CA THR A 354 11.72 41.43 -10.41
C THR A 354 10.72 40.43 -9.84
N ALA A 355 11.13 39.17 -9.60
CA ALA A 355 10.36 38.21 -8.83
C ALA A 355 11.01 38.02 -7.45
N SER A 356 10.15 38.08 -6.44
CA SER A 356 10.42 38.18 -5.01
C SER A 356 11.18 36.96 -4.49
N THR A 357 12.28 37.20 -3.79
CA THR A 357 13.10 36.18 -3.13
C THR A 357 12.43 35.77 -1.83
N THR A 358 11.80 34.59 -1.80
CA THR A 358 11.38 33.94 -0.54
C THR A 358 12.64 33.58 0.24
N THR A 359 12.73 34.14 1.45
CA THR A 359 13.89 33.98 2.34
C THR A 359 13.83 32.59 2.98
N ILE A 360 14.67 31.66 2.52
CA ILE A 360 14.83 30.34 3.14
C ILE A 360 15.65 30.53 4.42
N LEU A 361 15.00 30.42 5.58
CA LEU A 361 15.64 30.43 6.89
C LEU A 361 15.88 28.98 7.38
N SER A 362 16.93 28.85 8.18
CA SER A 362 17.64 27.63 8.60
C SER A 362 16.79 26.43 9.04
N SER A 363 17.28 25.25 8.66
CA SER A 363 16.65 23.94 8.65
C SER A 363 16.92 23.08 9.89
N GLU A 364 16.61 23.57 11.09
CA GLU A 364 17.13 22.94 12.32
C GLU A 364 16.46 21.63 12.76
N ASN A 365 15.43 21.09 12.07
CA ASN A 365 14.86 19.77 12.41
C ASN A 365 14.37 18.92 11.22
N VAL A 366 15.08 18.90 10.09
CA VAL A 366 14.96 17.74 9.18
C VAL A 366 15.91 16.66 9.68
N VAL A 367 15.39 15.48 10.00
CA VAL A 367 16.17 14.38 10.59
C VAL A 367 16.24 13.19 9.66
N ILE A 368 17.27 12.37 9.81
CA ILE A 368 17.30 11.00 9.32
C ILE A 368 16.37 10.21 10.25
N TYR A 369 15.19 9.86 9.75
CA TYR A 369 14.15 9.19 10.54
C TYR A 369 14.33 7.68 10.60
N ASP A 370 14.81 7.10 9.49
CA ASP A 370 15.03 5.67 9.36
C ASP A 370 16.13 5.40 8.34
N VAL A 371 16.89 4.34 8.58
CA VAL A 371 17.90 3.82 7.66
C VAL A 371 17.71 2.32 7.54
N LEU A 372 17.23 1.89 6.38
CA LEU A 372 17.17 0.48 6.03
C LEU A 372 18.48 0.11 5.33
N TYR A 373 19.42 -0.43 6.10
CA TYR A 373 20.63 -1.03 5.57
C TYR A 373 20.40 -2.55 5.42
N ASP A 374 20.63 -3.09 4.23
CA ASP A 374 20.75 -4.54 3.99
C ASP A 374 19.61 -5.44 4.54
N PRO A 375 18.44 -5.52 3.88
CA PRO A 375 17.45 -6.51 4.24
C PRO A 375 17.84 -7.87 3.67
N LEU A 376 18.18 -8.81 4.57
CA LEU A 376 18.32 -10.26 4.37
C LEU A 376 18.19 -10.73 2.89
N GLY A 377 19.27 -10.62 2.11
CA GLY A 377 19.29 -11.04 0.70
C GLY A 377 20.50 -10.52 -0.07
N GLN A 378 20.81 -11.07 -1.25
CA GLN A 378 21.90 -10.57 -2.12
C GLN A 378 21.48 -9.40 -3.02
N GLU A 379 20.40 -8.69 -2.68
CA GLU A 379 19.80 -7.68 -3.55
C GLU A 379 20.16 -6.26 -3.05
N PRO A 380 21.09 -5.55 -3.70
CA PRO A 380 21.50 -4.18 -3.33
C PRO A 380 20.39 -3.13 -3.60
N ASP A 381 19.21 -3.55 -4.03
CA ASP A 381 18.07 -2.71 -4.42
C ASP A 381 17.27 -2.18 -3.22
N ASN A 382 17.59 -2.62 -2.00
CA ASN A 382 16.76 -2.39 -0.83
C ASN A 382 17.35 -1.44 0.23
N GLU A 383 18.47 -0.77 -0.05
CA GLU A 383 18.97 0.30 0.83
C GLU A 383 18.08 1.54 0.72
N ARG A 384 17.61 2.06 1.86
CA ARG A 384 16.76 3.27 1.93
C ARG A 384 17.21 4.18 3.06
N ILE A 385 17.21 5.48 2.80
CA ILE A 385 17.19 6.51 3.86
C ILE A 385 15.87 7.25 3.82
N THR A 386 15.27 7.42 5.00
CA THR A 386 14.05 8.20 5.20
C THR A 386 14.42 9.50 5.90
N LEU A 387 14.12 10.64 5.28
CA LEU A 387 14.20 11.94 5.92
C LEU A 387 12.83 12.34 6.46
N ARG A 388 12.77 12.98 7.63
CA ARG A 388 11.53 13.54 8.17
C ARG A 388 11.68 15.01 8.47
N ASN A 389 10.74 15.82 8.03
CA ASN A 389 10.64 17.20 8.46
C ASN A 389 9.86 17.28 9.76
N ASN A 390 10.51 17.58 10.89
CA ASN A 390 9.82 17.78 12.17
C ASN A 390 9.39 19.24 12.41
N GLU A 391 9.63 20.14 11.45
CA GLU A 391 9.23 21.53 11.53
C GLU A 391 7.73 21.72 11.22
N LYS A 392 7.19 22.85 11.69
CA LYS A 392 5.84 23.32 11.35
C LYS A 392 5.74 23.97 9.97
N GLN A 393 6.88 24.13 9.28
CA GLN A 393 6.98 24.79 7.99
C GLN A 393 7.61 23.85 6.97
N THR A 394 7.23 24.05 5.70
CA THR A 394 7.82 23.35 4.57
C THR A 394 9.31 23.63 4.47
N VAL A 395 10.12 22.60 4.26
CA VAL A 395 11.57 22.70 4.08
C VAL A 395 11.94 22.25 2.67
N ASP A 396 12.65 23.11 1.95
CA ASP A 396 13.31 22.75 0.71
C ASP A 396 14.65 22.09 1.04
N VAL A 397 14.74 20.81 0.73
CA VAL A 397 15.94 19.98 0.93
C VAL A 397 16.69 19.75 -0.39
N GLY A 398 16.28 20.41 -1.47
CA GLY A 398 16.99 20.40 -2.74
C GLY A 398 18.46 20.83 -2.55
N GLY A 399 19.37 20.06 -3.14
CA GLY A 399 20.81 20.30 -3.06
C GLY A 399 21.48 19.90 -1.75
N TRP A 400 20.74 19.36 -0.78
CA TRP A 400 21.33 18.75 0.43
C TRP A 400 22.04 17.45 0.08
N MET A 401 22.92 16.97 0.97
CA MET A 401 23.76 15.81 0.72
C MET A 401 23.60 14.75 1.80
N LEU A 402 23.40 13.50 1.39
CA LEU A 402 23.55 12.30 2.20
C LEU A 402 24.90 11.65 1.90
N THR A 403 25.62 11.21 2.92
CA THR A 403 26.92 10.53 2.77
C THR A 403 27.21 9.56 3.92
N ASP A 404 27.90 8.46 3.65
CA ASP A 404 28.50 7.56 4.65
C ASP A 404 30.02 7.76 4.78
N GLY A 405 30.57 8.77 4.11
CA GLY A 405 32.01 9.04 4.02
C GLY A 405 32.72 8.43 2.81
N GLU A 406 32.10 7.49 2.10
CA GLU A 406 32.63 6.88 0.87
C GLU A 406 31.75 7.14 -0.35
N GLY A 407 30.42 7.11 -0.16
CA GLY A 407 29.40 7.45 -1.14
C GLY A 407 28.70 8.76 -0.79
N ASN A 408 28.28 9.51 -1.82
CA ASN A 408 27.54 10.75 -1.68
C ASN A 408 26.29 10.71 -2.57
N TYR A 409 25.17 11.20 -2.05
CA TYR A 409 23.94 11.42 -2.78
C TYR A 409 23.48 12.87 -2.58
N ILE A 410 23.30 13.59 -3.68
CA ILE A 410 22.76 14.96 -3.66
C ILE A 410 21.27 14.88 -3.91
N ILE A 411 20.48 15.42 -2.98
CA ILE A 411 19.03 15.47 -3.09
C ILE A 411 18.64 16.36 -4.29
N PRO A 412 17.78 15.89 -5.20
CA PRO A 412 17.38 16.65 -6.37
C PRO A 412 16.85 18.05 -6.03
N GLU A 413 17.27 19.05 -6.80
CA GLU A 413 16.76 20.41 -6.68
C GLU A 413 15.23 20.45 -6.72
N GLY A 414 14.61 21.24 -5.84
CA GLY A 414 13.16 21.34 -5.70
C GLY A 414 12.50 20.21 -4.88
N THR A 415 13.28 19.33 -4.25
CA THR A 415 12.75 18.37 -3.29
C THR A 415 12.30 19.09 -2.03
N ILE A 416 11.01 18.97 -1.71
CA ILE A 416 10.37 19.66 -0.61
C ILE A 416 9.82 18.63 0.37
N ILE A 417 10.13 18.77 1.65
CA ILE A 417 9.48 18.02 2.72
C ILE A 417 8.55 18.97 3.48
N ILE A 418 7.25 18.77 3.35
CA ILE A 418 6.24 19.58 4.06
C ILE A 418 6.18 19.19 5.56
N PRO A 419 5.55 19.98 6.43
CA PRO A 419 5.57 19.76 7.88
C PRO A 419 5.18 18.34 8.28
N TYR A 420 5.98 17.72 9.15
CA TYR A 420 5.76 16.39 9.75
C TYR A 420 5.79 15.19 8.80
N GLN A 421 6.04 15.40 7.51
CA GLN A 421 6.11 14.35 6.51
C GLN A 421 7.51 13.73 6.39
N ILE A 422 7.54 12.57 5.75
CA ILE A 422 8.76 11.86 5.40
C ILE A 422 9.05 11.96 3.90
N TRP A 423 10.31 11.79 3.52
CA TRP A 423 10.77 11.65 2.15
C TRP A 423 11.77 10.51 2.07
N ASN A 424 11.56 9.58 1.13
CA ASN A 424 12.35 8.37 1.00
C ASN A 424 13.31 8.47 -0.19
N VAL A 425 14.57 8.08 0.02
CA VAL A 425 15.55 7.87 -1.05
C VAL A 425 16.03 6.42 -1.07
N TYR A 426 16.02 5.81 -2.24
CA TYR A 426 16.33 4.39 -2.46
C TYR A 426 17.64 4.18 -3.24
N GLY A 427 18.29 3.04 -2.99
CA GLY A 427 19.53 2.57 -3.64
C GLY A 427 19.47 2.58 -5.18
N TYR A 428 18.33 2.16 -5.72
CA TYR A 428 18.04 2.21 -7.15
C TYR A 428 16.72 2.94 -7.39
N GLN A 429 16.72 3.85 -8.36
CA GLN A 429 15.52 4.54 -8.82
C GLN A 429 15.06 3.91 -10.14
N TYR A 430 13.78 3.55 -10.20
CA TYR A 430 13.16 3.04 -11.41
C TYR A 430 13.01 4.18 -12.43
N ASN A 431 13.42 3.91 -13.67
CA ASN A 431 13.16 4.79 -14.81
C ASN A 431 12.60 3.95 -15.97
N PRO A 432 11.73 4.51 -16.84
CA PRO A 432 11.20 3.82 -18.03
C PRO A 432 12.24 3.22 -19.00
N THR A 433 13.54 3.47 -18.84
CA THR A 433 14.63 2.86 -19.62
C THR A 433 15.47 1.81 -18.88
N GLY A 434 15.14 1.51 -17.61
CA GLY A 434 15.83 0.56 -16.74
C GLY A 434 16.12 1.14 -15.35
N TYR A 435 16.95 0.45 -14.57
CA TYR A 435 17.39 0.94 -13.26
C TYR A 435 18.49 1.99 -13.41
N THR A 436 18.28 3.17 -12.84
CA THR A 436 19.36 4.15 -12.61
C THR A 436 19.77 4.09 -11.16
N ARG A 437 21.09 3.99 -10.91
CA ARG A 437 21.65 4.00 -9.56
C ARG A 437 21.31 5.33 -8.89
N GLY A 438 20.55 5.27 -7.79
CA GLY A 438 20.06 6.42 -7.05
C GLY A 438 21.01 6.73 -5.89
N LEU A 439 20.67 6.21 -4.71
CA LEU A 439 21.53 6.23 -3.53
C LEU A 439 22.64 5.19 -3.67
N TYR A 440 23.90 5.58 -3.47
CA TYR A 440 24.97 4.63 -3.22
C TYR A 440 25.75 5.09 -2.01
N LEU A 441 25.52 4.37 -0.92
CA LEU A 441 26.39 4.37 0.24
C LEU A 441 27.29 3.16 0.04
N ALA A 442 28.61 3.34 0.19
CA ALA A 442 29.53 2.22 0.00
C ALA A 442 29.42 1.18 1.13
N ASN A 443 28.52 1.42 2.10
CA ASN A 443 28.20 0.55 3.24
C ASN A 443 29.47 0.10 3.97
N SER A 444 30.40 1.04 4.13
CA SER A 444 31.71 0.82 4.72
C SER A 444 31.88 1.48 6.09
N GLY A 445 30.88 2.25 6.54
CA GLY A 445 30.94 3.03 7.76
C GLY A 445 29.58 3.09 8.44
N ASP A 446 29.59 2.76 9.73
CA ASP A 446 28.46 2.57 10.66
C ASP A 446 27.54 3.80 10.86
N CYS A 447 27.55 4.79 9.95
CA CYS A 447 26.78 6.03 10.05
C CYS A 447 26.45 6.64 8.68
N VAL A 448 25.29 7.28 8.59
CA VAL A 448 24.93 8.22 7.52
C VAL A 448 24.84 9.63 8.09
N TYR A 449 25.29 10.59 7.29
CA TYR A 449 25.29 12.01 7.60
C TYR A 449 24.47 12.78 6.58
N LEU A 450 23.61 13.68 7.07
CA LEU A 450 22.83 14.63 6.28
C LEU A 450 23.43 16.02 6.42
N TYR A 451 23.84 16.61 5.30
CA TYR A 451 24.35 17.98 5.22
C TYR A 451 23.41 18.88 4.43
N ASP A 452 23.23 20.12 4.87
CA ASP A 452 22.47 21.12 4.11
C ASP A 452 23.27 21.65 2.89
N ILE A 453 22.62 22.47 2.06
CA ILE A 453 23.24 23.08 0.87
C ILE A 453 24.46 23.98 1.18
N ASN A 454 24.63 24.39 2.44
CA ASN A 454 25.80 25.15 2.90
C ASN A 454 26.87 24.26 3.55
N ASN A 455 26.76 22.94 3.39
CA ASN A 455 27.65 21.93 3.94
C ASN A 455 27.73 21.96 5.48
N ARG A 456 26.62 22.32 6.16
CA ARG A 456 26.46 22.19 7.61
C ARG A 456 25.80 20.84 7.91
N LEU A 457 26.33 20.11 8.90
CA LEU A 457 25.71 18.88 9.37
C LEU A 457 24.34 19.20 9.97
N VAL A 458 23.29 18.60 9.41
CA VAL A 458 21.91 18.73 9.88
C VAL A 458 21.61 17.60 10.85
N ASP A 459 21.92 16.37 10.45
CA ASP A 459 21.69 15.18 11.26
C ASP A 459 22.67 14.06 10.90
N SER A 460 22.80 13.08 11.79
CA SER A 460 23.55 11.86 11.53
C SER A 460 22.95 10.70 12.31
N GLU A 461 22.74 9.58 11.64
CA GLU A 461 22.29 8.34 12.28
C GLU A 461 23.37 7.28 12.14
N CYS A 462 23.70 6.62 13.26
CA CYS A 462 24.72 5.58 13.32
C CYS A 462 24.11 4.29 13.88
N TRP A 463 24.56 3.14 13.40
CA TRP A 463 24.04 1.82 13.79
C TRP A 463 25.12 0.83 14.20
#